data_AF-A0A932JR69-F1
#
_entry.id   AF-A0A932JR69-F1
#
_cell.length_a   1.000
_cell.length_b   1.000
_cell.length_c   1.000
_cell.angle_alpha   90.00
_cell.angle_beta   90.00
_cell.angle_gamma   90.00
#
_symmetry.space_group_name_H-M   'P 1'
#
loop_
_entity.id
_entity.type
_entity.pdbx_description
1 polymer ?
#
loop_
_entity_poly.entity_id
_entity_poly.type
_entity_poly.pdbx_seq_one_letter_code
_entity_poly.pdbx_strand_id
1 'polypeptide(L)'
;MKKKLFKHGGSYAVDLPVSFVRDLDSKTVTLRPSKNGLLIVPRGEFDTIEDAPEFKAFAETLLHDALSKPSKLKSREQVWGKDWDELLKGVPRAKD
;
A
#
# COMPACT_ATOMS: atom_id res chain seq x y z
N MET A 1 8.21 5.27 -29.73
CA MET A 1 6.77 4.93 -29.56
C MET A 1 6.20 5.90 -28.52
N LYS A 2 5.32 6.84 -28.89
CA LYS A 2 4.67 7.74 -27.92
C LYS A 2 3.63 6.92 -27.15
N LYS A 3 3.86 6.67 -25.86
CA LYS A 3 2.90 5.98 -24.99
C LYS A 3 1.67 6.88 -24.82
N LYS A 4 0.53 6.50 -25.39
CA LYS A 4 -0.72 7.27 -25.32
C LYS A 4 -1.52 6.78 -24.12
N LEU A 5 -1.88 7.70 -23.22
CA LEU A 5 -2.82 7.42 -22.14
C LEU A 5 -4.23 7.32 -22.74
N PHE A 6 -4.99 6.28 -22.38
CA PHE A 6 -6.37 6.09 -22.83
C PHE A 6 -7.26 5.63 -21.67
N LYS A 7 -8.58 5.60 -21.89
CA LYS A 7 -9.56 5.11 -20.92
C LYS A 7 -9.86 3.63 -21.18
N HIS A 8 -9.82 2.82 -20.14
CA HIS A 8 -10.22 1.41 -20.18
C HIS A 8 -11.08 1.09 -18.95
N GLY A 9 -12.33 0.71 -19.16
CA GLY A 9 -13.33 0.65 -18.08
C GLY A 9 -13.47 2.02 -17.39
N GLY A 10 -13.41 2.03 -16.05
CA GLY A 10 -13.47 3.26 -15.24
C GLY A 10 -12.14 4.00 -15.05
N SER A 11 -11.02 3.45 -15.54
CA SER A 11 -9.66 3.92 -15.19
C SER A 11 -8.85 4.38 -16.40
N TYR A 12 -7.72 5.03 -16.14
CA TYR A 12 -6.72 5.33 -17.16
C TYR A 12 -5.77 4.14 -17.38
N ALA A 13 -5.37 3.93 -18.63
CA ALA A 13 -4.51 2.83 -19.04
C ALA A 13 -3.46 3.31 -20.06
N VAL A 14 -2.38 2.54 -20.17
CA VAL A 14 -1.30 2.77 -21.13
C VAL A 14 -0.81 1.43 -21.68
N ASP A 15 -0.56 1.38 -22.99
CA ASP A 15 0.00 0.18 -23.61
C ASP A 15 1.49 0.06 -23.29
N LEU A 16 1.88 -1.11 -22.80
CA LEU A 16 3.26 -1.48 -22.58
C LEU A 16 3.73 -2.45 -23.67
N PRO A 17 4.98 -2.36 -24.15
CA PRO A 17 5.53 -3.35 -25.07
C PRO A 17 5.47 -4.74 -24.46
N VAL A 18 5.06 -5.74 -25.26
CA VAL A 18 4.92 -7.14 -24.78
C VAL A 18 6.24 -7.66 -24.21
N SER A 19 7.39 -7.28 -24.79
CA SER A 19 8.71 -7.65 -24.27
C SER A 19 8.98 -7.16 -22.86
N PHE A 20 8.39 -6.04 -22.44
CA PHE A 20 8.52 -5.52 -21.08
C PHE A 20 7.72 -6.34 -20.07
N VAL A 21 6.60 -6.93 -20.49
CA VAL A 21 5.68 -7.66 -19.61
C VAL A 21 6.01 -9.15 -19.55
N ARG A 22 6.56 -9.71 -20.64
CA ARG A 22 6.81 -11.16 -20.78
C ARG A 22 7.73 -11.71 -19.69
N ASP A 23 8.71 -10.92 -19.25
CA ASP A 23 9.73 -11.32 -18.30
C ASP A 23 9.40 -10.86 -16.86
N LEU A 24 8.16 -10.41 -16.60
CA LEU A 24 7.71 -10.06 -15.26
C LEU A 24 7.06 -11.27 -14.57
N ASP A 25 7.61 -11.65 -13.43
CA ASP A 25 7.04 -12.72 -12.59
C ASP A 25 5.68 -12.32 -11.97
N SER A 26 5.44 -11.02 -11.81
CA SER A 26 4.23 -10.47 -11.19
C SER A 26 3.36 -9.71 -12.19
N LYS A 27 2.05 -10.00 -12.18
CA LYS A 27 1.03 -9.24 -12.93
C LYS A 27 0.63 -7.94 -12.23
N THR A 28 1.15 -7.71 -11.02
CA THR A 28 0.89 -6.51 -10.23
C THR A 28 2.13 -5.64 -10.22
N VAL A 29 1.95 -4.33 -10.36
CA VAL A 29 3.02 -3.35 -10.37
C VAL A 29 2.72 -2.21 -9.42
N THR A 30 3.78 -1.60 -8.88
CA THR A 30 3.71 -0.37 -8.09
C THR A 30 4.17 0.79 -8.97
N LEU A 31 3.46 1.92 -8.88
CA LEU A 31 3.83 3.17 -9.54
C LEU A 31 4.53 4.07 -8.52
N ARG A 32 5.76 4.50 -8.82
CA ARG A 32 6.51 5.43 -7.97
C ARG A 32 6.84 6.72 -8.73
N PRO A 33 6.68 7.91 -8.11
CA PRO A 33 7.15 9.15 -8.72
C PRO A 33 8.68 9.14 -8.84
N SER A 34 9.18 9.70 -9.94
CA SER A 34 10.60 9.86 -10.24
C SER A 34 10.84 11.25 -10.84
N LYS A 35 12.08 11.74 -10.80
CA LYS A 35 12.46 13.06 -11.32
C LYS A 35 12.00 13.29 -12.76
N ASN A 36 11.89 12.23 -13.55
CA ASN A 36 11.56 12.27 -14.98
C ASN A 36 10.19 11.64 -15.30
N GLY A 37 9.32 11.42 -14.31
CA GLY A 37 7.97 10.89 -14.52
C GLY A 37 7.56 9.79 -13.54
N LEU A 38 6.94 8.72 -14.05
CA LEU A 38 6.51 7.58 -13.25
C LEU A 38 7.40 6.36 -13.53
N LEU A 39 7.89 5.74 -12.47
CA LEU A 39 8.57 4.46 -12.50
C LEU A 39 7.55 3.34 -12.25
N ILE A 40 7.54 2.34 -13.12
CA ILE A 40 6.70 1.14 -12.99
C ILE A 40 7.61 0.01 -12.52
N VAL A 41 7.35 -0.55 -11.34
CA VAL A 41 8.17 -1.62 -10.76
C VAL A 41 7.26 -2.83 -10.48
N PRO A 42 7.69 -4.08 -10.78
CA PRO A 42 6.96 -5.26 -10.36
C PRO A 42 6.75 -5.27 -8.85
N ARG A 43 5.55 -5.65 -8.41
CA ARG A 43 5.29 -5.77 -6.98
C ARG A 43 6.03 -6.99 -6.43
N GLY A 44 6.95 -6.77 -5.49
CA GLY A 44 7.68 -7.82 -4.79
C GLY A 44 6.95 -8.31 -3.55
N GLU A 45 7.36 -9.48 -3.02
CA GLU A 45 6.83 -10.03 -1.76
C GLU A 45 7.10 -9.13 -0.54
N PHE A 46 8.10 -8.25 -0.64
CA PHE A 46 8.48 -7.29 0.39
C PHE A 46 7.98 -5.87 0.12
N ASP A 47 7.13 -5.63 -0.89
CA ASP A 47 6.41 -4.36 -1.01
C ASP A 47 5.31 -4.34 0.07
N THR A 48 5.66 -3.77 1.22
CA THR A 48 4.82 -3.69 2.40
C THR A 48 3.85 -2.50 2.30
N ILE A 49 2.82 -2.46 3.15
CA ILE A 49 1.89 -1.32 3.15
C ILE A 49 2.62 -0.03 3.55
N GLU A 50 3.70 -0.16 4.32
CA GLU A 50 4.60 0.88 4.78
C GLU A 50 5.33 1.58 3.61
N ASP A 51 5.52 0.89 2.50
CA ASP A 51 6.14 1.44 1.28
C ASP A 51 5.16 2.26 0.43
N ALA A 52 3.86 2.22 0.74
CA ALA A 52 2.86 3.00 0.03
C ALA A 52 3.01 4.50 0.36
N PRO A 53 3.06 5.40 -0.64
CA PRO A 53 3.15 6.84 -0.41
C PRO A 53 2.08 7.39 0.55
N GLU A 54 0.88 6.81 0.50
CA GLU A 54 -0.27 7.19 1.31
C GLU A 54 -0.16 6.72 2.76
N PHE A 55 0.60 5.66 3.03
CA PHE A 55 0.71 5.09 4.38
C PHE A 55 1.36 6.06 5.35
N LYS A 56 2.41 6.77 4.93
CA LYS A 56 3.04 7.81 5.76
C LYS A 56 2.05 8.90 6.13
N ALA A 57 1.31 9.45 5.16
CA ALA A 57 0.32 10.49 5.39
C ALA A 57 -0.83 10.00 6.31
N PHE A 58 -1.24 8.74 6.13
CA PHE A 58 -2.22 8.10 7.01
C PHE A 58 -1.70 7.98 8.45
N ALA A 59 -0.48 7.47 8.65
CA ALA A 59 0.13 7.32 9.96
C ALA A 59 0.34 8.67 10.67
N GLU A 60 0.79 9.71 9.95
CA GLU A 60 0.93 11.07 10.46
C GLU A 60 -0.42 11.66 10.91
N THR A 61 -1.47 11.47 10.10
CA THR A 61 -2.83 11.92 10.46
C THR A 61 -3.33 11.21 11.71
N LEU A 62 -3.16 9.89 11.78
CA LEU A 62 -3.58 9.09 12.92
C LEU A 62 -2.85 9.54 14.21
N LEU A 63 -1.54 9.77 14.12
CA LEU A 63 -0.74 10.26 15.24
C LEU A 63 -1.19 11.66 15.68
N HIS A 64 -1.40 12.57 14.74
CA HIS A 64 -1.89 13.91 15.05
C HIS A 64 -3.27 13.87 15.75
N ASP A 65 -4.19 13.06 15.27
CA ASP A 65 -5.51 12.90 15.89
C ASP A 65 -5.42 12.28 17.30
N ALA A 66 -4.55 11.28 17.48
CA ALA A 66 -4.28 10.68 18.77
C ALA A 66 -3.73 11.70 19.79
N LEU A 67 -2.77 12.53 19.37
CA LEU A 67 -2.14 13.54 20.23
C LEU A 67 -3.06 14.73 20.50
N SER A 68 -3.87 15.15 19.53
CA SER A 68 -4.76 16.31 19.67
C SER A 68 -6.04 15.99 20.44
N LYS A 69 -6.49 14.73 20.43
CA LYS A 69 -7.73 14.28 21.11
C LYS A 69 -7.49 12.96 21.86
N PRO A 70 -6.61 12.95 22.87
CA PRO A 70 -6.26 11.72 23.60
C PRO A 70 -7.47 11.08 24.29
N SER A 71 -8.47 11.87 24.69
CA SER A 71 -9.73 11.36 25.27
C SER A 71 -10.57 10.52 24.32
N LYS A 72 -10.32 10.57 23.00
CA LYS A 72 -10.98 9.73 22.01
C LYS A 72 -10.27 8.40 21.77
N LEU A 73 -9.06 8.23 22.30
CA LEU A 73 -8.33 6.98 22.22
C LEU A 73 -9.02 5.95 23.12
N LYS A 74 -9.36 4.82 22.52
CA LYS A 74 -9.91 3.67 23.23
C LYS A 74 -8.77 2.80 23.74
N SER A 75 -8.97 2.16 24.90
CA SER A 75 -7.99 1.20 25.41
C SER A 75 -7.88 0.00 24.48
N ARG A 76 -6.77 -0.72 24.54
CA ARG A 76 -6.56 -1.90 23.69
C ARG A 76 -7.72 -2.88 23.81
N GLU A 77 -8.20 -3.14 25.02
CA GLU A 77 -9.27 -4.09 25.32
C GLU A 77 -10.62 -3.67 24.70
N GLN A 78 -10.81 -2.37 24.43
CA GLN A 78 -12.01 -1.83 23.81
C GLN A 78 -12.01 -1.93 22.28
N VAL A 79 -10.84 -2.12 21.66
CA VAL A 79 -10.67 -2.17 20.20
C VAL A 79 -10.24 -3.56 19.73
N TRP A 80 -9.52 -4.29 20.58
CA TRP A 80 -8.99 -5.63 20.33
C TRP A 80 -10.03 -6.69 20.68
N GLY A 81 -10.94 -6.95 19.75
CA GLY A 81 -11.92 -8.04 19.83
C GLY A 81 -11.36 -9.40 19.43
N LYS A 82 -12.16 -10.45 19.61
CA LYS A 82 -11.82 -11.84 19.22
C LYS A 82 -11.48 -11.98 17.73
N ASP A 83 -12.11 -11.15 16.90
CA ASP A 83 -11.87 -11.12 15.46
C ASP A 83 -10.41 -10.77 15.13
N TRP A 84 -9.75 -9.93 15.94
CA TRP A 84 -8.33 -9.63 15.78
C TRP A 84 -7.42 -10.79 16.19
N ASP A 85 -7.79 -11.53 17.24
CA ASP A 85 -7.04 -12.72 17.66
C ASP A 85 -7.13 -13.85 16.62
N GLU A 86 -8.28 -13.98 15.96
CA GLU A 86 -8.46 -14.92 14.85
C GLU A 86 -7.70 -14.47 13.60
N LEU A 87 -7.78 -13.19 13.24
CA LEU A 87 -7.09 -12.62 12.09
C LEU A 87 -5.55 -12.73 12.22
N LEU A 88 -5.03 -12.58 13.43
CA LEU A 88 -3.59 -12.64 13.72
C LEU A 88 -3.13 -14.02 14.19
N LYS A 89 -3.96 -15.05 14.05
CA LYS A 89 -3.61 -16.41 14.43
C LYS A 89 -2.44 -16.91 13.59
N GLY A 90 -1.34 -17.25 14.24
CA GLY A 90 -0.11 -17.71 13.58
C GLY A 90 0.90 -16.61 13.25
N VAL A 91 0.56 -15.33 13.49
CA VAL A 91 1.55 -14.25 13.45
C VAL A 91 2.42 -14.34 14.71
N PRO A 92 3.76 -14.44 14.58
CA PRO A 92 4.65 -14.47 15.74
C PRO A 92 4.47 -13.19 16.54
N ARG A 93 4.05 -13.30 17.80
CA ARG A 93 4.07 -12.15 18.71
C ARG A 93 5.53 -11.80 19.00
N ALA A 94 5.90 -10.54 18.78
CA ALA A 94 7.16 -10.04 19.31
C ALA A 94 7.17 -10.31 20.82
N LYS A 95 8.24 -10.93 21.32
CA LYS A 95 8.41 -11.12 22.76
C LYS A 95 8.59 -9.74 23.39
N ASP A 96 7.71 -9.40 24.33
CA ASP A 96 7.85 -8.23 25.20
C ASP A 96 9.12 -8.32 26.04
#